data_AF-A0A7S1K941-F1
#
_entry.id   AF-A0A7S1K941-F1
#
_cell.length_a   1.000
_cell.length_b   1.000
_cell.length_c   1.000
_cell.angle_alpha   90.00
_cell.angle_beta   90.00
_cell.angle_gamma   90.00
#
_symmetry.space_group_name_H-M   'P 1'
#
loop_
_entity.id
_entity.type
_entity.pdbx_description
1 polymer ?
#
loop_
_entity_poly.entity_id
_entity_poly.type
_entity_poly.pdbx_seq_one_letter_code
_entity_poly.pdbx_strand_id
1 'polypeptide(L)'
;MIALVRHTPIKKLLSEAQISPSKVEERVKRMRGSRKISSSSGDETLDALSKYGVDMTALAESGKLDPVIGREDEIRRVIRVLCRRTKNNPVLIGEPGVGKTAVVEGLAQRIVRGDVPQTLKCKLISLDMGALISGAKYRGEFE
;
A
#
# COMPACT_ATOMS: atom_id res chain seq x y z
N MET A 1 0.39 -3.81 25.44
CA MET A 1 1.87 -3.90 25.43
C MET A 1 2.51 -2.89 26.39
N ILE A 2 2.65 -1.60 26.06
CA ILE A 2 3.33 -0.63 26.96
C ILE A 2 2.64 -0.49 28.33
N ALA A 3 1.30 -0.50 28.36
CA ALA A 3 0.55 -0.47 29.62
C ALA A 3 0.76 -1.73 30.50
N LEU A 4 1.04 -2.89 29.90
CA LEU A 4 1.28 -4.14 30.63
C LEU A 4 2.67 -4.16 31.28
N VAL A 5 3.67 -3.52 30.67
CA VAL A 5 5.02 -3.40 31.24
C VAL A 5 5.02 -2.60 32.54
N ARG A 6 4.03 -1.73 32.74
CA ARG A 6 3.86 -0.92 33.96
C ARG A 6 3.10 -1.65 35.08
N HIS A 7 2.50 -2.81 34.78
CA HIS A 7 1.77 -3.60 35.77
C HIS A 7 2.74 -4.28 36.74
N THR A 8 2.45 -4.17 38.04
CA THR A 8 3.27 -4.66 39.15
C THR A 8 3.71 -6.13 39.05
N PRO A 9 2.87 -7.07 38.57
CA PRO A 9 3.27 -8.47 38.40
C PRO A 9 4.30 -8.67 37.29
N ILE A 10 4.11 -7.99 36.16
CA ILE A 10 4.95 -8.13 34.96
C ILE A 10 6.31 -7.45 35.19
N LYS A 11 6.34 -6.35 35.93
CA LYS A 11 7.59 -5.67 36.32
C LYS A 11 8.51 -6.56 37.16
N LYS A 12 7.94 -7.38 38.05
CA LYS A 12 8.71 -8.34 38.88
C LYS A 12 9.31 -9.47 38.03
N LEU A 13 8.51 -10.06 37.14
CA LEU A 13 8.97 -11.08 36.19
C LEU A 13 10.08 -10.56 35.27
N LEU A 14 9.99 -9.31 34.81
CA LEU A 14 11.03 -8.68 33.99
C LEU A 14 12.33 -8.44 34.78
N SER A 15 12.24 -8.06 36.06
CA SER A 15 13.42 -7.91 36.92
C SER A 15 14.09 -9.24 37.25
N GLU A 16 13.31 -10.31 37.45
CA GLU A 16 13.84 -11.67 37.63
C GLU A 16 14.57 -12.17 36.38
N ALA A 17 14.08 -11.79 35.19
CA ALA A 17 14.72 -12.08 33.92
C ALA A 17 15.89 -11.13 33.55
N GLN A 18 16.29 -10.21 34.43
CA GLN A 18 17.31 -9.16 34.18
C GLN A 18 17.01 -8.24 32.97
N ILE A 19 15.75 -8.14 32.56
CA ILE A 19 15.34 -7.30 31.44
C ILE A 19 14.86 -5.96 31.98
N SER A 20 15.51 -4.87 31.57
CA SER A 20 15.08 -3.54 32.00
C SER A 20 13.75 -3.14 31.32
N PRO A 21 12.74 -2.71 32.08
CA PRO A 21 11.46 -2.26 31.51
C PRO A 21 11.64 -1.13 30.49
N SER A 22 12.64 -0.28 30.71
CA SER A 22 13.02 0.82 29.82
C SER A 22 13.47 0.34 28.43
N LYS A 23 14.28 -0.73 28.35
CA LYS A 23 14.73 -1.30 27.08
C LYS A 23 13.57 -1.90 26.29
N VAL A 24 12.61 -2.51 26.99
CA VAL A 24 11.40 -3.07 26.37
C VAL A 24 10.54 -1.95 25.79
N GLU A 25 10.30 -0.87 26.55
CA GLU A 25 9.54 0.28 26.05
C GLU A 25 10.21 0.94 24.83
N GLU A 26 11.54 1.09 24.86
CA GLU A 26 12.31 1.66 23.75
C GLU A 26 12.25 0.76 22.51
N ARG A 27 12.43 -0.55 22.67
CA ARG A 27 12.36 -1.50 21.56
C ARG A 27 10.96 -1.56 20.95
N VAL A 28 9.92 -1.53 21.78
CA VAL A 28 8.52 -1.50 21.34
C VAL A 28 8.20 -0.19 20.62
N LYS A 29 8.69 0.96 21.10
CA LYS A 29 8.53 2.24 20.38
C LYS A 29 9.28 2.25 19.05
N ARG A 30 10.49 1.69 19.01
CA ARG A 30 11.31 1.60 17.80
C ARG A 30 10.68 0.66 16.75
N MET A 31 10.09 -0.46 17.18
CA MET A 31 9.34 -1.36 16.32
C MET A 31 8.01 -0.75 15.84
N ARG A 32 7.33 0.04 16.67
CA ARG A 32 6.05 0.69 16.32
C ARG A 32 6.20 1.90 15.40
N GLY A 33 7.31 2.64 15.48
CA GLY A 33 7.49 3.88 14.72
C GLY A 33 6.39 4.93 15.02
N SER A 34 6.31 5.96 14.19
CA SER A 34 5.41 7.13 14.36
C SER A 34 3.94 6.88 13.97
N ARG A 35 3.50 5.63 13.78
CA ARG A 35 2.16 5.34 13.22
C ARG A 35 1.08 5.30 14.31
N LYS A 36 0.02 6.09 14.14
CA LYS A 36 -1.23 5.98 14.91
C LYS A 36 -2.01 4.77 14.41
N ILE A 37 -2.44 3.91 15.34
CA ILE A 37 -3.20 2.67 15.07
C ILE A 37 -4.68 3.03 14.90
N SER A 38 -5.30 2.63 13.78
CA SER A 38 -6.72 2.91 13.51
C SER A 38 -7.63 1.69 13.23
N SER A 39 -7.15 0.44 13.16
CA SER A 39 -8.05 -0.75 13.07
C SER A 39 -7.29 -2.09 13.16
N SER A 40 -7.89 -3.15 13.75
CA SER A 40 -7.18 -4.38 14.16
C SER A 40 -7.15 -5.56 13.18
N SER A 41 -7.61 -5.41 11.94
CA SER A 41 -7.69 -6.54 10.98
C SER A 41 -7.26 -6.21 9.55
N GLY A 42 -7.14 -4.93 9.20
CA GLY A 42 -6.61 -4.48 7.91
C GLY A 42 -5.10 -4.24 7.92
N ASP A 43 -4.46 -4.28 9.08
CA ASP A 43 -3.08 -3.83 9.26
C ASP A 43 -2.07 -4.71 8.52
N GLU A 44 -2.21 -6.04 8.50
CA GLU A 44 -1.23 -6.90 7.83
C GLU A 44 -1.26 -6.77 6.30
N THR A 45 -2.45 -6.75 5.70
CA THR A 45 -2.62 -6.61 4.24
C THR A 45 -2.29 -5.19 3.77
N LEU A 46 -2.69 -4.16 4.53
CA LEU A 46 -2.33 -2.77 4.25
C LEU A 46 -0.83 -2.54 4.45
N ASP A 47 -0.21 -3.16 5.46
CA ASP A 47 1.23 -3.05 5.69
C ASP A 47 2.01 -3.75 4.58
N ALA A 48 1.57 -4.91 4.08
CA ALA A 48 2.15 -5.56 2.90
C ALA A 48 2.05 -4.68 1.64
N LEU A 49 0.86 -4.14 1.33
CA LEU A 49 0.67 -3.24 0.19
C LEU A 49 1.46 -1.94 0.34
N SER A 50 1.68 -1.45 1.57
CA SER A 50 2.50 -0.26 1.83
C SER A 50 4.00 -0.54 1.69
N LYS A 51 4.43 -1.78 1.92
CA LYS A 51 5.83 -2.22 1.80
C LYS A 51 6.23 -2.51 0.35
N TYR A 52 5.31 -3.10 -0.41
CA TYR A 52 5.58 -3.62 -1.76
C TYR A 52 4.83 -2.90 -2.87
N GLY A 53 4.05 -1.87 -2.52
CA GLY A 53 3.23 -1.13 -3.46
C GLY A 53 3.38 0.38 -3.31
N VAL A 54 3.05 1.09 -4.38
CA VAL A 54 3.01 2.55 -4.45
C VAL A 54 1.58 2.98 -4.68
N ASP A 55 1.03 3.76 -3.75
CA ASP A 55 -0.33 4.32 -3.86
C ASP A 55 -0.36 5.47 -4.88
N MET A 56 -0.79 5.16 -6.10
CA MET A 56 -0.86 6.12 -7.21
C MET A 56 -1.98 7.14 -7.00
N THR A 57 -3.06 6.76 -6.31
CA THR A 57 -4.14 7.69 -5.95
C THR A 57 -3.65 8.76 -4.97
N ALA A 58 -2.83 8.39 -3.98
CA ALA A 58 -2.20 9.35 -3.08
C ALA A 58 -1.18 10.25 -3.79
N LEU A 59 -0.44 9.72 -4.79
CA LEU A 59 0.45 10.52 -5.63
C LEU A 59 -0.34 11.53 -6.49
N ALA A 60 -1.48 11.12 -7.04
CA ALA A 60 -2.38 12.01 -7.77
C ALA A 60 -2.98 13.10 -6.87
N GLU A 61 -3.45 12.76 -5.67
CA GLU A 61 -3.97 13.72 -4.69
C GLU A 61 -2.92 14.74 -4.25
N SER A 62 -1.67 14.30 -4.07
CA SER A 62 -0.56 15.18 -3.71
C SER A 62 0.03 15.97 -4.89
N GLY A 63 -0.53 15.82 -6.11
CA GLY A 63 -0.09 16.54 -7.30
C GLY A 63 1.31 16.14 -7.80
N LYS A 64 1.79 14.96 -7.42
CA LYS A 64 3.12 14.46 -7.80
C LYS A 64 3.15 13.74 -9.15
N LEU A 65 1.99 13.47 -9.74
CA LEU A 65 1.87 12.89 -11.07
C LEU A 65 1.78 14.00 -12.11
N ASP A 66 2.56 13.88 -13.17
CA ASP A 66 2.50 14.80 -14.30
C ASP A 66 1.12 14.74 -14.99
N PRO A 67 0.63 15.87 -15.53
CA PRO A 67 -0.64 15.88 -16.25
C PRO A 67 -0.55 15.00 -17.50
N VAL A 68 -1.49 14.07 -17.64
CA VAL A 68 -1.51 13.15 -18.77
C VAL A 68 -2.22 13.80 -19.95
N ILE A 69 -1.55 13.86 -21.11
CA ILE A 69 -2.07 14.51 -22.33
C ILE A 69 -2.19 13.46 -23.44
N GLY A 70 -3.31 13.48 -24.18
CA GLY A 70 -3.49 12.67 -25.38
C GLY A 70 -3.73 11.18 -25.16
N ARG A 71 -4.13 10.77 -23.94
CA ARG A 71 -4.42 9.36 -23.57
C ARG A 71 -5.87 9.12 -23.12
N GLU A 72 -6.76 10.06 -23.45
CA GLU A 72 -8.15 10.06 -22.96
C GLU A 72 -8.94 8.82 -23.39
N ASP A 73 -8.72 8.34 -24.62
CA ASP A 73 -9.44 7.18 -25.15
C ASP A 73 -8.96 5.88 -24.51
N GLU A 74 -7.65 5.73 -24.28
CA GLU A 74 -7.08 4.59 -23.57
C GLU A 74 -7.57 4.56 -22.11
N ILE A 75 -7.53 5.69 -21.41
CA ILE A 75 -8.01 5.79 -20.03
C ILE A 75 -9.50 5.46 -19.96
N ARG A 76 -10.32 6.01 -20.86
CA ARG A 76 -11.76 5.70 -20.93
C ARG A 76 -12.02 4.23 -21.21
N ARG A 77 -11.21 3.59 -22.07
CA ARG A 77 -11.30 2.15 -22.36
C ARG A 77 -10.94 1.31 -21.13
N VAL A 78 -9.93 1.69 -20.37
CA VAL A 78 -9.53 1.02 -19.12
C VAL A 78 -10.66 1.09 -18.08
N ILE A 79 -11.22 2.29 -17.84
CA ILE A 79 -12.38 2.47 -16.94
C ILE A 79 -13.54 1.57 -17.37
N ARG A 80 -13.86 1.56 -18.67
CA ARG A 80 -14.94 0.73 -19.22
C ARG A 80 -14.72 -0.76 -18.98
N VAL A 81 -13.48 -1.24 -19.04
CA VAL A 81 -13.15 -2.65 -18.76
C VAL A 81 -13.28 -2.95 -17.28
N LEU A 82 -12.74 -2.10 -16.40
CA LEU A 82 -12.79 -2.27 -14.95
C LEU A 82 -14.23 -2.31 -14.41
N CYS A 83 -15.15 -1.56 -15.02
CA CYS A 83 -16.56 -1.55 -14.65
C CYS A 83 -17.38 -2.74 -15.19
N ARG A 84 -16.78 -3.71 -15.91
CA ARG A 84 -17.50 -4.90 -16.40
C ARG A 84 -17.77 -5.87 -15.25
N ARG A 85 -18.86 -6.63 -15.37
CA ARG A 85 -19.19 -7.72 -14.43
C ARG A 85 -18.23 -8.91 -14.54
N THR A 86 -17.74 -9.21 -15.74
CA THR A 86 -16.80 -10.32 -16.00
C THR A 86 -15.68 -9.84 -16.91
N LYS A 87 -14.50 -10.46 -16.78
CA LYS A 87 -13.28 -10.08 -17.52
C LYS A 87 -12.96 -8.58 -17.33
N ASN A 88 -12.94 -8.14 -16.07
CA ASN A 88 -12.74 -6.77 -15.66
C ASN A 88 -11.26 -6.40 -15.47
N ASN A 89 -10.33 -7.25 -15.91
CA ASN A 89 -8.89 -7.03 -15.78
C ASN A 89 -8.33 -6.50 -17.11
N PRO A 90 -8.13 -5.17 -17.25
CA PRO A 90 -7.52 -4.59 -18.45
C PRO A 90 -6.04 -4.96 -18.55
N VAL A 91 -5.56 -5.19 -19.77
CA VAL A 91 -4.13 -5.39 -20.06
C VAL A 91 -3.71 -4.38 -21.12
N LEU A 92 -2.69 -3.58 -20.79
CA LEU A 92 -2.13 -2.56 -21.69
C LEU A 92 -1.04 -3.18 -22.57
N ILE A 93 -1.36 -3.36 -23.85
CA ILE A 93 -0.46 -3.97 -24.85
C ILE A 93 0.20 -2.86 -25.68
N GLY A 94 1.45 -3.07 -26.10
CA GLY A 94 2.26 -2.12 -26.85
C GLY A 94 3.75 -2.33 -26.60
N GLU A 95 4.58 -1.67 -27.40
CA GLU A 95 6.04 -1.68 -27.23
C GLU A 95 6.46 -1.10 -25.87
N PRO A 96 7.61 -1.50 -25.32
CA PRO A 96 8.17 -0.86 -24.13
C PRO A 96 8.48 0.62 -24.42
N GLY A 97 8.24 1.50 -23.44
CA GLY A 97 8.53 2.93 -23.55
C GLY A 97 7.42 3.81 -24.16
N VAL A 98 6.33 3.23 -24.69
CA VAL A 98 5.22 4.02 -25.30
C VAL A 98 4.35 4.80 -24.30
N GLY A 99 4.67 4.78 -23.02
CA GLY A 99 3.94 5.50 -21.98
C GLY A 99 2.71 4.75 -21.44
N LYS A 100 2.76 3.41 -21.33
CA LYS A 100 1.68 2.62 -20.68
C LYS A 100 1.43 3.08 -19.24
N THR A 101 2.49 3.48 -18.53
CA THR A 101 2.42 4.03 -17.17
C THR A 101 1.57 5.30 -17.13
N ALA A 102 1.67 6.16 -18.15
CA ALA A 102 0.89 7.40 -18.21
C ALA A 102 -0.63 7.13 -18.26
N VAL A 103 -1.06 6.01 -18.85
CA VAL A 103 -2.48 5.62 -18.83
C VAL A 103 -2.94 5.28 -17.40
N VAL A 104 -2.07 4.64 -16.61
CA VAL A 104 -2.36 4.28 -15.21
C VAL A 104 -2.35 5.52 -14.30
N GLU A 105 -1.41 6.43 -14.52
CA GLU A 105 -1.34 7.73 -13.82
C GLU A 105 -2.57 8.59 -14.12
N GLY A 106 -2.99 8.65 -15.39
CA GLY A 106 -4.19 9.36 -15.80
C GLY A 106 -5.47 8.74 -15.23
N LEU A 107 -5.51 7.41 -15.11
CA LEU A 107 -6.59 6.72 -14.39
C LEU A 107 -6.63 7.14 -12.91
N ALA A 108 -5.49 7.18 -12.22
CA ALA A 108 -5.41 7.63 -10.83
C ALA A 108 -5.89 9.09 -10.68
N GLN A 109 -5.48 9.99 -11.57
CA GLN A 109 -5.96 11.38 -11.60
C GLN A 109 -7.49 11.46 -11.78
N ARG A 110 -8.08 10.64 -12.65
CA ARG A 110 -9.54 10.60 -12.84
C ARG A 110 -10.29 10.07 -11.63
N ILE A 111 -9.77 9.04 -10.98
CA ILE A 111 -10.33 8.51 -9.74
C ILE A 111 -10.39 9.61 -8.66
N VAL A 112 -9.28 10.34 -8.47
CA VAL A 112 -9.19 11.44 -7.49
C VAL A 112 -10.13 12.60 -7.83
N ARG A 113 -10.24 12.97 -9.11
CA ARG A 113 -11.18 13.98 -9.59
C ARG A 113 -12.65 13.57 -9.48
N GLY A 114 -12.93 12.28 -9.22
CA GLY A 114 -14.28 11.73 -9.23
C GLY A 114 -14.87 11.54 -10.62
N ASP A 115 -14.06 11.61 -11.68
CA ASP A 115 -14.46 11.37 -13.08
C ASP A 115 -14.42 9.87 -13.43
N VAL A 116 -15.06 9.06 -12.57
CA VAL A 116 -15.21 7.62 -12.75
C VAL A 116 -16.58 7.16 -12.21
N PRO A 117 -17.14 6.05 -12.72
CA PRO A 117 -18.36 5.47 -12.16
C PRO A 117 -18.20 5.16 -10.66
N GLN A 118 -19.30 5.16 -9.89
CA GLN A 118 -19.24 4.91 -8.45
C GLN A 118 -18.60 3.57 -8.08
N THR A 119 -18.74 2.57 -8.95
CA THR A 119 -18.13 1.24 -8.79
C THR A 119 -16.60 1.26 -8.82
N LEU A 120 -15.99 2.35 -9.31
CA LEU A 120 -14.54 2.51 -9.47
C LEU A 120 -13.94 3.58 -8.55
N LYS A 121 -14.68 4.00 -7.51
CA LYS A 121 -14.12 4.85 -6.44
C LYS A 121 -13.29 3.98 -5.49
N CYS A 122 -12.03 3.75 -5.85
CA CYS A 122 -11.11 2.89 -5.09
C CYS A 122 -9.71 3.48 -5.03
N LYS A 123 -8.81 2.84 -4.27
CA LYS A 123 -7.38 3.16 -4.30
C LYS A 123 -6.71 2.41 -5.44
N LEU A 124 -5.78 3.08 -6.13
CA LEU A 124 -4.98 2.48 -7.18
C LEU A 124 -3.54 2.28 -6.68
N ILE A 125 -3.11 1.03 -6.61
CA ILE A 125 -1.80 0.65 -6.08
C ILE A 125 -1.00 0.01 -7.22
N SER A 126 0.18 0.56 -7.48
CA SER A 126 1.18 -0.06 -8.36
C SER A 126 2.01 -1.04 -7.54
N LEU A 127 2.22 -2.25 -8.04
CA LEU A 127 3.01 -3.28 -7.36
C LEU A 127 4.47 -3.20 -7.81
N ASP A 128 5.41 -3.12 -6.89
CA ASP A 128 6.85 -3.18 -7.18
C ASP A 128 7.34 -4.63 -7.07
N MET A 129 7.55 -5.25 -8.23
CA MET A 129 8.08 -6.61 -8.32
C MET A 129 9.51 -6.71 -7.77
N GLY A 130 10.33 -5.65 -7.86
CA GLY A 130 11.69 -5.63 -7.32
C GLY A 130 11.69 -5.69 -5.80
N ALA A 131 10.80 -4.93 -5.16
CA ALA A 131 10.61 -4.95 -3.71
C ALA A 131 10.14 -6.32 -3.21
N LEU A 132 9.24 -6.98 -3.95
CA LEU A 132 8.80 -8.34 -3.65
C LEU A 132 9.97 -9.33 -3.76
N ILE A 133 10.73 -9.28 -4.86
CA ILE A 133 11.85 -10.21 -5.15
C ILE A 133 12.95 -10.09 -4.10
N SER A 134 13.27 -8.87 -3.67
CA SER A 134 14.30 -8.63 -2.65
C SER A 134 13.90 -9.11 -1.25
N GLY A 135 12.59 -9.26 -0.97
CA GLY A 135 12.08 -9.63 0.35
C GLY A 135 11.99 -11.14 0.59
N ALA A 136 11.82 -11.92 -0.47
CA ALA A 136 11.68 -13.37 -0.36
C ALA A 136 13.05 -14.04 -0.50
N LYS A 137 13.69 -14.28 0.65
CA LYS A 137 15.02 -14.89 0.70
C LYS A 137 14.94 -16.41 0.72
N TYR A 138 13.77 -16.97 1.06
CA TYR A 138 13.54 -18.41 1.14
C TYR A 138 12.51 -18.88 0.10
N ARG A 139 12.75 -20.06 -0.49
CA ARG A 139 11.80 -20.71 -1.41
C ARG A 139 10.47 -20.94 -0.69
N GLY A 140 9.38 -20.40 -1.25
CA GLY A 140 8.03 -20.50 -0.69
C GLY A 140 7.49 -19.22 -0.04
N GLU A 141 8.30 -18.16 0.11
CA GLU A 141 7.83 -16.86 0.64
C GLU A 141 7.14 -15.97 -0.42
N PHE A 142 7.10 -16.42 -1.68
CA PHE A 142 6.59 -15.66 -2.84
C PHE A 142 5.18 -16.02 -3.30
N GLU A 143 4.73 -17.24 -2.99
CA GLU A 143 3.45 -17.78 -3.47
C GLU A 143 2.28 -17.48 -2.53
#